data_AF-A0A564YNM4-F1
#
_entry.id   AF-A0A564YNM4-F1
#
_cell.length_a   1.000
_cell.length_b   1.000
_cell.length_c   1.000
_cell.angle_alpha   90.00
_cell.angle_beta   90.00
_cell.angle_gamma   90.00
#
_symmetry.space_group_name_H-M   'P 1'
#
loop_
_entity.id
_entity.type
_entity.pdbx_description
1 polymer ?
#
loop_
_entity_poly.entity_id
_entity_poly.type
_entity_poly.pdbx_seq_one_letter_code
_entity_poly.pdbx_strand_id
1 'polypeptide(L)'
;EFLENYFLGIFTCEAILKIIALGFLLQPGAYLRNVWNLLDFTVVITGYITVFAQTGTGIDLRTLRAVRVLRPLKLVSGIPSLQVVLKSLIKAMAPLLQIGLLVLFGIVVLAIVGLEFY
;
A
#
# COMPACT_ATOMS: atom_id res chain seq x y z
N GLU A 1 8.54 17.50 -12.99
CA GLU A 1 8.14 16.98 -14.32
C GLU A 1 9.17 16.09 -15.00
N PHE A 2 10.23 16.59 -15.66
CA PHE A 2 11.13 15.73 -16.47
C PHE A 2 11.80 14.59 -15.69
N LEU A 3 12.26 14.88 -14.46
CA LEU A 3 12.87 13.87 -13.58
C LEU A 3 11.85 12.79 -13.18
N GLU A 4 10.61 13.19 -12.90
CA GLU A 4 9.55 12.29 -12.43
C GLU A 4 9.09 11.34 -13.53
N ASN A 5 9.01 11.84 -14.76
CA ASN A 5 8.67 11.03 -15.92
C ASN A 5 9.80 10.03 -16.27
N TYR A 6 11.06 10.44 -16.13
CA TYR A 6 12.23 9.58 -16.32
C TYR A 6 12.30 8.46 -15.27
N PHE A 7 12.09 8.80 -13.99
CA PHE A 7 12.00 7.82 -12.91
C PHE A 7 10.84 6.85 -13.10
N LEU A 8 9.69 7.33 -13.58
CA LEU A 8 8.53 6.48 -13.86
C LEU A 8 8.83 5.48 -14.98
N GLY A 9 9.46 5.92 -16.08
CA GLY A 9 9.88 5.03 -17.17
C GLY A 9 10.84 3.93 -16.69
N ILE A 10 11.84 4.28 -15.89
CA ILE A 10 12.76 3.31 -15.28
C ILE A 10 12.03 2.34 -14.37
N PHE A 11 11.08 2.82 -13.55
CA PHE A 11 10.34 1.96 -12.65
C PHE A 11 9.32 1.07 -13.34
N THR A 12 8.71 1.52 -14.43
CA THR A 12 7.88 0.68 -15.29
C THR A 12 8.73 -0.41 -15.93
N CYS A 13 9.94 -0.08 -16.40
CA CYS A 13 10.87 -1.06 -16.97
C CYS A 13 11.35 -2.07 -15.90
N GLU A 14 11.65 -1.62 -14.69
CA GLU A 14 12.01 -2.48 -13.55
C GLU A 14 10.86 -3.40 -13.14
N ALA A 15 9.63 -2.89 -13.10
CA ALA A 15 8.43 -3.67 -12.81
C ALA A 15 8.17 -4.71 -13.90
N ILE A 16 8.27 -4.33 -15.19
CA ILE A 16 8.14 -5.25 -16.32
C ILE A 16 9.24 -6.32 -16.29
N LEU A 17 10.49 -5.94 -15.99
CA LEU A 17 11.60 -6.88 -15.82
C LEU A 17 11.36 -7.85 -14.65
N LYS A 18 10.84 -7.38 -13.52
CA LYS A 18 10.46 -8.23 -12.38
C LYS A 18 9.29 -9.16 -12.72
N ILE A 19 8.28 -8.66 -13.44
CA ILE A 19 7.13 -9.44 -13.92
C ILE A 19 7.59 -10.56 -14.86
N ILE A 20 8.53 -10.27 -15.76
CA ILE A 20 9.08 -11.25 -16.72
C ILE A 20 10.02 -12.23 -16.01
N ALA A 21 10.88 -11.76 -15.10
CA ALA A 21 11.84 -12.58 -14.36
C ALA A 21 11.18 -13.52 -13.33
N LEU A 22 10.06 -13.12 -12.74
CA LEU A 22 9.29 -13.95 -11.79
C LEU A 22 8.20 -14.81 -12.48
N GLY A 23 7.98 -14.64 -13.78
CA GLY A 23 7.06 -15.45 -14.59
C GLY A 23 5.59 -15.07 -14.42
N PHE A 24 4.94 -14.65 -15.50
CA PHE A 24 3.60 -14.08 -15.48
C PHE A 24 2.50 -15.05 -14.99
N LEU A 25 2.59 -16.36 -15.24
CA LEU A 25 1.44 -17.25 -14.97
C LEU A 25 1.69 -18.77 -14.82
N LEU A 26 2.88 -19.34 -15.15
CA LEU A 26 3.00 -20.80 -15.38
C LEU A 26 3.88 -21.61 -14.41
N GLN A 27 4.46 -21.02 -13.36
CA GLN A 27 5.14 -21.77 -12.29
C GLN A 27 4.39 -21.66 -10.95
N PRO A 28 4.38 -22.73 -10.12
CA PRO A 28 3.55 -22.87 -8.91
C PRO A 28 4.05 -22.01 -7.73
N GLY A 29 4.42 -20.76 -8.00
CA GLY A 29 4.89 -19.74 -7.06
C GLY A 29 4.28 -18.36 -7.38
N ALA A 30 2.98 -18.36 -7.72
CA ALA A 30 2.23 -17.26 -8.31
C ALA A 30 2.54 -15.87 -7.73
N TYR A 31 2.94 -14.96 -8.64
CA TYR A 31 3.23 -13.53 -8.46
C TYR A 31 2.15 -12.76 -7.68
N LEU A 32 0.89 -13.22 -7.73
CA LEU A 32 -0.27 -12.62 -7.05
C LEU A 32 -0.39 -12.97 -5.55
N ARG A 33 0.37 -13.96 -5.03
CA ARG A 33 0.31 -14.32 -3.60
C ARG A 33 1.24 -13.50 -2.71
N ASN A 34 2.16 -12.73 -3.30
CA ASN A 34 3.08 -11.86 -2.58
C ASN A 34 2.56 -10.42 -2.56
N VAL A 35 2.10 -9.96 -1.39
CA VAL A 35 1.60 -8.59 -1.15
C VAL A 35 2.61 -7.52 -1.56
N TRP A 36 3.90 -7.79 -1.40
CA TRP A 36 5.00 -6.90 -1.78
C TRP A 36 5.05 -6.55 -3.25
N ASN A 37 4.59 -7.48 -4.06
CA ASN A 37 4.64 -7.40 -5.49
C ASN A 37 3.39 -6.71 -6.07
N LEU A 38 2.24 -6.90 -5.42
CA LEU A 38 1.05 -6.08 -5.62
C LEU A 38 1.31 -4.60 -5.26
N LEU A 39 2.13 -4.35 -4.24
CA LEU A 39 2.54 -3.01 -3.83
C LEU A 39 3.40 -2.34 -4.91
N ASP A 40 4.35 -3.06 -5.51
CA ASP A 40 5.17 -2.56 -6.63
C ASP A 40 4.30 -2.18 -7.84
N PHE A 41 3.33 -3.01 -8.20
CA PHE A 41 2.36 -2.72 -9.27
C PHE A 41 1.47 -1.50 -8.97
N THR A 42 0.98 -1.38 -7.73
CA THR A 42 0.16 -0.24 -7.29
C THR A 42 0.96 1.08 -7.36
N VAL A 43 2.26 1.05 -7.06
CA VAL A 43 3.16 2.21 -7.16
C VAL A 43 3.35 2.64 -8.63
N VAL A 44 3.45 1.68 -9.57
CA VAL A 44 3.52 2.00 -11.01
C VAL A 44 2.23 2.65 -11.49
N ILE A 45 1.06 2.10 -11.14
CA ILE A 45 -0.25 2.68 -11.50
C ILE A 45 -0.41 4.09 -10.93
N THR A 46 -0.10 4.29 -9.64
CA THR A 46 -0.20 5.62 -9.04
C THR A 46 0.79 6.62 -9.64
N GLY A 47 1.97 6.16 -10.08
CA GLY A 47 2.89 6.95 -10.90
C GLY A 47 2.25 7.42 -12.22
N TYR A 48 1.63 6.51 -12.97
CA TYR A 48 0.96 6.86 -14.23
C TYR A 48 -0.19 7.84 -14.01
N ILE A 49 -0.97 7.67 -12.93
CA ILE A 49 -2.04 8.60 -12.56
C ILE A 49 -1.48 9.99 -12.26
N THR A 50 -0.33 10.13 -11.59
CA THR A 50 0.28 11.45 -11.36
C THR A 50 0.70 12.17 -12.63
N VAL A 51 1.25 11.46 -13.61
CA VAL A 51 1.64 12.07 -14.89
C VAL A 51 0.40 12.45 -15.69
N PHE A 52 -0.59 11.57 -15.77
CA PHE A 52 -1.84 11.82 -16.50
C PHE A 52 -2.67 12.95 -15.85
N ALA A 53 -2.64 13.08 -14.53
CA ALA A 53 -3.23 14.17 -13.77
C ALA A 53 -2.60 15.54 -14.10
N GLN A 54 -1.30 15.58 -14.42
CA GLN A 54 -0.62 16.81 -14.79
C GLN A 54 -0.93 17.23 -16.24
N THR A 55 -1.26 16.29 -17.14
CA THR A 55 -1.36 16.57 -18.58
C THR A 55 -2.75 16.94 -19.09
N GLY A 56 -3.84 16.82 -18.32
CA GLY A 56 -5.14 17.26 -18.87
C GLY A 56 -6.44 16.90 -18.17
N THR A 57 -6.41 16.42 -16.93
CA THR A 57 -7.65 16.17 -16.18
C THR A 57 -7.56 16.92 -14.86
N GLY A 58 -8.64 17.63 -14.47
CA GLY A 58 -8.72 18.45 -13.25
C GLY A 58 -8.65 17.62 -11.96
N ILE A 59 -7.60 16.81 -11.82
CA ILE A 59 -7.34 15.95 -10.69
C ILE A 59 -6.83 16.83 -9.57
N ASP A 60 -7.59 16.79 -8.49
CA ASP A 60 -7.46 17.64 -7.32
C ASP A 60 -6.04 17.53 -6.72
N LEU A 61 -5.49 18.65 -6.22
CA LEU A 61 -4.15 18.75 -5.62
C LEU A 61 -3.97 17.81 -4.41
N ARG A 62 -5.08 17.30 -3.86
CA ARG A 62 -5.13 16.28 -2.82
C ARG A 62 -4.66 14.91 -3.31
N THR A 63 -5.09 14.50 -4.50
CA THR A 63 -4.72 13.22 -5.12
C THR A 63 -3.23 13.19 -5.47
N LEU A 64 -2.68 14.29 -5.99
CA LEU A 64 -1.24 14.45 -6.23
C LEU A 64 -0.41 14.37 -4.95
N ARG A 65 -0.93 14.87 -3.81
CA ARG A 65 -0.28 14.74 -2.50
C ARG A 65 -0.34 13.32 -1.97
N ALA A 66 -1.48 12.64 -2.09
CA ALA A 66 -1.64 11.27 -1.64
C ALA A 66 -0.65 10.32 -2.36
N VAL A 67 -0.48 10.46 -3.68
CA VAL A 67 0.47 9.64 -4.44
C VAL A 67 1.92 9.82 -3.98
N ARG A 68 2.31 11.01 -3.51
CA ARG A 68 3.66 11.22 -2.95
C ARG A 68 3.90 10.43 -1.67
N VAL A 69 2.87 10.16 -0.88
CA VAL A 69 2.95 9.35 0.35
C VAL A 69 3.18 7.86 0.03
N LEU A 70 2.79 7.39 -1.17
CA LEU A 70 3.09 6.02 -1.62
C LEU A 70 4.56 5.83 -2.05
N ARG A 71 5.30 6.89 -2.41
CA ARG A 71 6.72 6.78 -2.81
C ARG A 71 7.63 6.22 -1.70
N PRO A 72 7.61 6.70 -0.45
CA PRO A 72 8.41 6.09 0.62
C PRO A 72 8.00 4.63 0.90
N LEU A 73 6.74 4.25 0.61
CA LEU A 73 6.29 2.86 0.70
C LEU A 73 6.99 1.94 -0.32
N LYS A 74 7.51 2.49 -1.43
CA LYS A 74 8.35 1.75 -2.38
C LYS A 74 9.71 1.36 -1.80
N LEU A 75 10.34 2.22 -1.00
CA LEU A 75 11.62 1.90 -0.36
C LEU A 75 11.49 0.68 0.55
N VAL A 76 10.33 0.57 1.19
CA VAL A 76 9.96 -0.57 2.02
C VAL A 76 9.77 -1.85 1.19
N SER A 77 9.13 -1.78 0.02
CA SER A 77 8.99 -2.94 -0.86
C SER A 77 10.30 -3.34 -1.55
N GLY A 78 11.23 -2.42 -1.74
CA GLY A 78 12.54 -2.71 -2.34
C GLY A 78 13.55 -3.38 -1.38
N ILE A 79 13.40 -3.18 -0.07
CA ILE A 79 14.38 -3.63 0.92
C ILE A 79 13.79 -4.81 1.74
N PRO A 80 14.31 -6.05 1.59
CA PRO A 80 13.73 -7.23 2.24
C PRO A 80 13.75 -7.16 3.78
N SER A 81 14.68 -6.42 4.40
CA SER A 81 14.72 -6.25 5.86
C SER A 81 13.52 -5.46 6.39
N LEU A 82 13.10 -4.39 5.69
CA LEU A 82 11.91 -3.60 6.02
C LEU A 82 10.62 -4.41 5.87
N GLN A 83 10.59 -5.31 4.88
CA GLN A 83 9.47 -6.22 4.68
C GLN A 83 9.24 -7.16 5.87
N VAL A 84 10.33 -7.72 6.42
CA VAL A 84 10.26 -8.61 7.58
C VAL A 84 9.77 -7.86 8.81
N VAL A 85 10.23 -6.62 9.03
CA VAL A 85 9.78 -5.78 10.15
C VAL A 85 8.29 -5.49 10.06
N LEU A 86 7.78 -5.04 8.91
CA LEU A 86 6.34 -4.79 8.74
C LEU A 86 5.50 -6.05 8.87
N LYS A 87 5.95 -7.17 8.31
CA LYS A 87 5.26 -8.45 8.47
C LYS A 87 5.18 -8.86 9.94
N SER A 88 6.22 -8.57 10.71
CA SER A 88 6.27 -8.83 12.16
C SER A 88 5.35 -7.90 12.93
N LEU A 89 5.29 -6.61 12.56
CA LEU A 89 4.35 -5.63 13.11
C LEU A 89 2.91 -6.03 12.86
N ILE A 90 2.55 -6.38 11.61
CA ILE A 90 1.19 -6.82 11.27
C ILE A 90 0.82 -8.09 12.04
N LYS A 91 1.76 -9.04 12.17
CA LYS A 91 1.55 -10.26 12.95
C LYS A 91 1.33 -9.95 14.44
N ALA A 92 2.01 -8.94 14.99
CA ALA A 92 1.81 -8.47 16.36
C ALA A 92 0.51 -7.65 16.53
N MET A 93 0.01 -7.01 15.47
CA MET A 93 -1.27 -6.29 15.50
C MET A 93 -2.48 -7.21 15.57
N ALA A 94 -2.42 -8.42 14.98
CA ALA A 94 -3.54 -9.36 15.01
C ALA A 94 -4.05 -9.68 16.44
N PRO A 95 -3.19 -10.03 17.43
CA PRO A 95 -3.67 -10.24 18.80
C PRO A 95 -4.09 -8.94 19.49
N LEU A 96 -3.44 -7.80 19.19
CA LEU A 96 -3.87 -6.49 19.72
C LEU A 96 -5.28 -6.12 19.28
N LEU A 97 -5.67 -6.47 18.05
CA LEU A 97 -7.00 -6.22 17.52
C LEU A 97 -8.08 -7.01 18.28
N GLN A 98 -7.77 -8.24 18.72
CA GLN A 98 -8.69 -9.02 19.56
C GLN A 98 -8.91 -8.37 20.93
N ILE A 99 -7.84 -7.88 21.57
CA ILE A 99 -7.93 -7.14 22.84
C ILE A 99 -8.67 -5.82 22.64
N GLY A 100 -8.36 -5.10 21.56
CA GLY A 100 -9.04 -3.85 21.19
C GLY A 100 -10.52 -4.04 20.95
N LEU A 101 -10.93 -5.14 20.31
CA LEU A 101 -12.35 -5.48 20.11
C LEU A 101 -13.06 -5.75 21.44
N LEU A 102 -12.40 -6.44 22.38
CA LEU A 102 -12.93 -6.65 23.72
C LEU A 102 -13.13 -5.32 24.47
N VAL A 103 -12.14 -4.43 24.42
CA VAL A 103 -12.23 -3.09 25.03
C VAL A 103 -13.34 -2.26 24.39
N LEU A 104 -13.44 -2.27 23.05
CA LEU A 104 -14.50 -1.60 22.31
C LEU A 104 -15.88 -2.09 22.75
N PHE A 105 -16.05 -3.40 22.90
CA PHE A 105 -17.30 -3.98 23.39
C PHE A 105 -17.66 -3.48 24.80
N GLY A 106 -16.68 -3.40 25.71
CA GLY A 106 -16.87 -2.84 27.04
C GLY A 106 -17.30 -1.37 27.02
N ILE A 107 -16.66 -0.55 26.18
CA ILE A 107 -17.02 0.85 26.00
C ILE A 107 -18.45 0.98 25.47
N VAL A 108 -18.86 0.14 24.52
CA VAL A 108 -20.23 0.16 23.95
C VAL A 108 -21.27 -0.16 25.02
N VAL A 109 -21.05 -1.16 25.88
CA VAL A 109 -21.98 -1.48 26.97
C VAL A 109 -22.13 -0.30 27.92
N LEU A 110 -21.01 0.31 28.34
CA LEU A 110 -21.03 1.49 29.21
C LEU A 110 -21.69 2.70 28.54
N ALA A 111 -21.51 2.87 27.22
CA ALA A 111 -22.13 3.94 26.46
C ALA A 111 -23.66 3.78 26.39
N ILE A 112 -24.17 2.56 26.17
CA ILE A 112 -25.62 2.28 26.18
C ILE A 112 -26.21 2.55 27.56
N VAL A 113 -25.57 2.07 28.62
CA VAL A 113 -26.00 2.36 29.99
C VAL A 113 -25.97 3.86 30.25
N GLY A 114 -24.92 4.57 29.84
CA GLY A 114 -24.84 6.02 29.97
C GLY A 114 -26.00 6.76 29.28
N LEU A 115 -26.36 6.32 28.07
CA LEU A 115 -27.45 6.93 27.28
C LEU A 115 -28.84 6.66 27.85
N GLU A 116 -29.06 5.49 28.45
CA GLU A 116 -30.36 5.13 29.03
C GLU A 116 -30.59 5.80 30.40
N PHE A 117 -29.53 6.06 31.16
CA PHE A 117 -29.62 6.64 32.50
C PHE A 117 -29.44 8.16 32.55
N TYR A 118 -28.87 8.78 31.51
CA TYR A 118 -28.66 10.23 31.40
C TYR A 118 -29.18 10.78 30.08
#